data_AF-A0A495X7Q8-F1
#
_entry.id   AF-A0A495X7Q8-F1
#
_cell.length_a   1.000
_cell.length_b   1.000
_cell.length_c   1.000
_cell.angle_alpha   90.00
_cell.angle_beta   90.00
_cell.angle_gamma   90.00
#
_symmetry.space_group_name_H-M   'P 1'
#
loop_
_entity.id
_entity.type
_entity.pdbx_description
1 polymer ?
#
loop_
_entity_poly.entity_id
_entity_poly.type
_entity_poly.pdbx_seq_one_letter_code
_entity_poly.pdbx_strand_id
1 'polypeptide(L)' 'MSISPCPERGALVTYLNPDVLDPTVFLRGVVMGPHVEDPHTAHRWLPVLLPDRTIAVLDTRNIIAVHASDNP' A
#
# COMPACT_ATOMS: atom_id res chain seq x y z
N MET A 1 -14.50 10.71 9.94
CA MET A 1 -14.02 10.56 8.55
C MET A 1 -12.60 10.01 8.63
N SER A 2 -12.40 8.73 8.33
CA SER A 2 -11.05 8.16 8.31
C SER A 2 -10.38 8.66 7.03
N ILE A 3 -9.37 9.52 7.17
CA ILE A 3 -8.54 9.94 6.05
C ILE A 3 -7.67 8.73 5.74
N SER A 4 -8.03 7.96 4.71
CA SER A 4 -7.14 6.89 4.23
C SER A 4 -5.76 7.51 3.96
N PRO A 5 -4.68 6.91 4.46
CA PRO A 5 -3.35 7.44 4.25
C PRO A 5 -3.08 7.56 2.74
N CYS A 6 -2.48 8.67 2.35
CA CYS A 6 -2.09 8.98 0.97
C CYS A 6 -0.56 8.98 0.88
N PRO A 7 0.09 7.79 1.01
CA PRO A 7 1.54 7.69 1.06
C PRO A 7 2.17 8.10 -0.27
N GLU A 8 3.23 8.88 -0.20
CA GLU A 8 4.00 9.30 -1.36
C GLU A 8 4.89 8.18 -1.90
N ARG A 9 5.38 8.34 -3.13
CA ARG A 9 6.37 7.45 -3.71
C ARG A 9 7.59 7.34 -2.81
N GLY A 10 8.09 6.13 -2.62
CA GLY A 10 9.22 5.82 -1.74
C GLY A 10 8.81 5.57 -0.28
N ALA A 11 7.59 5.91 0.12
CA ALA A 11 7.11 5.58 1.45
C ALA A 11 7.04 4.06 1.63
N LEU A 12 7.41 3.60 2.82
CA LEU A 12 7.28 2.21 3.24
C LEU A 12 5.95 2.03 3.95
N VAL A 13 5.10 1.17 3.42
CA VAL A 13 3.77 0.91 3.99
C VAL A 13 3.71 -0.48 4.58
N THR A 14 2.99 -0.62 5.70
CA THR A 14 2.57 -1.89 6.27
C THR A 14 1.07 -2.01 6.06
N TYR A 15 0.61 -3.13 5.52
CA TYR A 15 -0.79 -3.35 5.17
C TYR A 15 -1.26 -4.77 5.46
N LEU A 16 -2.58 -4.94 5.62
CA LEU A 16 -3.21 -6.25 5.82
C LEU A 16 -3.05 -7.11 4.55
N ASN A 17 -2.56 -8.33 4.71
CA ASN A 17 -2.49 -9.29 3.62
C ASN A 17 -3.91 -9.72 3.18
N PRO A 18 -4.32 -9.49 1.92
CA PRO A 18 -5.61 -9.95 1.44
C PRO A 18 -5.65 -11.46 1.18
N ASP A 19 -4.50 -12.14 1.11
CA ASP A 19 -4.45 -13.59 0.94
C ASP A 19 -4.76 -14.30 2.26
N VAL A 20 -5.96 -14.87 2.34
CA VAL A 20 -6.45 -15.60 3.52
C VAL A 20 -5.76 -16.96 3.72
N LEU A 21 -5.03 -17.45 2.72
CA LEU A 21 -4.30 -18.72 2.78
C LEU A 21 -2.83 -18.52 3.21
N ASP A 22 -2.31 -17.30 3.11
CA ASP A 22 -0.97 -16.97 3.57
C ASP A 22 -0.97 -16.76 5.11
N PRO A 23 -0.07 -17.41 5.87
CA PRO A 23 0.01 -17.22 7.32
C PRO A 23 0.44 -15.81 7.75
N THR A 24 0.92 -14.99 6.83
CA THR A 24 1.44 -13.65 7.07
C THR A 24 0.31 -12.64 7.11
N VAL A 25 -0.06 -12.19 8.31
CA VAL A 25 -1.16 -11.22 8.49
C VAL A 25 -0.84 -9.84 7.89
N PHE A 26 0.41 -9.40 8.01
CA PHE A 26 0.82 -8.07 7.55
C PHE A 26 1.99 -8.14 6.58
N LEU A 27 1.84 -7.47 5.45
CA LEU A 27 2.89 -7.31 4.46
C LEU A 27 3.47 -5.91 4.50
N ARG A 28 4.69 -5.78 3.98
CA ARG A 28 5.39 -4.50 3.83
C ARG A 28 5.82 -4.31 2.38
N GLY A 29 5.68 -3.10 1.88
CA GLY A 29 6.08 -2.76 0.53
C GLY A 29 6.40 -1.27 0.37
N VAL A 30 7.15 -0.94 -0.68
CA VAL A 30 7.52 0.44 -1.02
C VAL A 30 6.56 0.98 -2.07
N VAL A 31 5.98 2.15 -1.85
CA VAL A 31 5.10 2.80 -2.82
C VAL A 31 5.91 3.21 -4.05
N MET A 32 5.50 2.73 -5.23
CA MET A 32 6.27 2.93 -6.46
C MET A 32 5.79 4.11 -7.30
N GLY A 33 4.56 4.59 -7.08
CA GLY A 33 3.92 5.56 -7.98
C GLY A 33 2.69 6.22 -7.38
N PRO A 34 1.98 7.02 -8.20
CA PRO A 34 0.81 7.78 -7.75
C PRO A 34 -0.37 6.86 -7.41
N HIS A 35 -1.32 7.42 -6.67
CA HIS A 35 -2.62 6.77 -6.46
C HIS A 35 -3.42 6.72 -7.76
N VAL A 36 -4.12 5.62 -7.95
CA VAL A 36 -5.16 5.46 -8.97
C VAL A 36 -6.49 5.36 -8.24
N GLU A 37 -7.46 6.18 -8.64
CA GLU A 37 -8.83 6.07 -8.14
C GLU A 37 -9.62 5.14 -9.03
N ASP A 38 -10.27 4.13 -8.44
CA ASP A 38 -11.21 3.27 -9.15
C ASP A 38 -12.50 4.06 -9.42
N PRO A 39 -12.87 4.30 -10.70
CA PRO A 39 -14.01 5.12 -11.05
C PRO A 39 -15.36 4.51 -10.62
N HIS A 40 -15.42 3.21 -10.32
CA HIS A 40 -16.64 2.54 -9.91
C HIS A 40 -16.86 2.58 -8.40
N THR A 41 -15.79 2.60 -7.62
CA THR A 41 -15.86 2.49 -6.16
C THR A 41 -15.36 3.75 -5.43
N ALA A 42 -14.69 4.66 -6.14
CA ALA A 42 -13.91 5.77 -5.58
C ALA A 42 -12.82 5.31 -4.59
N HIS A 43 -12.43 4.03 -4.63
CA HIS A 43 -11.33 3.53 -3.81
C HIS A 43 -10.00 3.98 -4.41
N ARG A 44 -9.05 4.31 -3.54
CA ARG A 44 -7.69 4.66 -3.95
C ARG A 44 -6.82 3.42 -3.88
N TRP A 45 -6.12 3.17 -4.96
CA TRP A 45 -5.18 2.08 -5.12
C TRP A 45 -3.79 2.63 -5.37
N LEU A 46 -2.76 1.89 -5.00
CA LEU A 46 -1.38 2.26 -5.31
C LEU A 46 -0.52 1.04 -5.64
N PRO A 47 0.51 1.19 -6.48
CA PRO A 47 1.48 0.13 -6.73
C PRO A 47 2.49 0.06 -5.58
N VAL A 48 2.69 -1.13 -5.02
CA VAL A 48 3.69 -1.43 -3.98
C VAL A 48 4.66 -2.48 -4.48
N LEU A 49 5.96 -2.21 -4.34
CA LEU A 49 7.02 -3.18 -4.55
C LEU A 49 7.24 -3.99 -3.28
N LEU A 50 7.14 -5.30 -3.38
CA LEU A 50 7.36 -6.24 -2.29
C LEU A 50 8.82 -6.71 -2.24
N PRO A 51 9.29 -7.29 -1.11
CA PRO A 51 10.68 -7.76 -0.96
C PRO A 51 11.10 -8.82 -1.99
N ASP A 52 10.15 -9.60 -2.50
CA ASP A 52 10.35 -10.60 -3.55
C ASP A 52 10.44 -10.01 -4.97
N ARG A 53 10.44 -8.67 -5.07
CA ARG A 53 10.49 -7.87 -6.31
C ARG A 53 9.24 -7.95 -7.16
N THR A 54 8.14 -8.48 -6.62
CA THR A 54 6.83 -8.39 -7.27
C THR A 54 6.17 -7.05 -7.01
N ILE A 55 5.30 -6.62 -7.92
CA ILE A 55 4.49 -5.42 -7.76
C ILE A 55 3.05 -5.86 -7.48
N ALA A 56 2.52 -5.43 -6.35
CA ALA A 56 1.12 -5.59 -5.99
C ALA A 56 0.37 -4.26 -6.13
N VAL A 57 -0.94 -4.34 -6.37
CA VAL A 57 -1.84 -3.17 -6.37
C VAL A 57 -2.63 -3.21 -5.06
N LEU A 58 -2.44 -2.19 -4.22
CA LEU A 58 -2.92 -2.14 -2.85
C LEU A 58 -4.03 -1.10 -2.70
N ASP A 59 -5.19 -1.52 -2.17
CA ASP A 59 -6.23 -0.60 -1.68
C ASP A 59 -5.70 0.10 -0.42
N THR A 60 -5.69 1.44 -0.43
CA THR A 60 -5.15 2.23 0.68
C THR A 60 -5.88 2.04 2.00
N ARG A 61 -7.10 1.47 1.98
CA ARG A 61 -7.84 1.12 3.19
C ARG A 61 -7.21 -0.02 3.98
N ASN A 62 -6.38 -0.85 3.36
CA ASN A 62 -5.67 -1.93 4.03
C ASN A 62 -4.37 -1.47 4.70
N ILE A 63 -3.97 -0.21 4.51
CA ILE A 63 -2.75 0.35 5.11
C ILE A 63 -2.98 0.60 6.60
N ILE A 64 -2.12 0.02 7.43
CA ILE A 64 -2.16 0.18 8.89
C ILE A 64 -1.04 1.08 9.41
N ALA A 65 0.04 1.25 8.65
CA ALA A 65 1.15 2.14 8.99
C ALA A 65 1.84 2.66 7.73
N VAL A 66 2.31 3.91 7.79
CA VAL A 66 3.13 4.55 6.77
C VAL A 66 4.39 5.09 7.42
N HIS A 67 5.53 4.79 6.83
CA HIS A 67 6.80 5.40 7.15
C HIS A 67 7.24 6.23 5.94
N ALA A 68 7.55 7.50 6.17
CA ALA A 68 8.05 8.38 5.12
C ALA A 68 9.33 7.78 4.53
N SER A 69 9.59 8.08 3.26
CA SER A 69 10.92 7.85 2.70
C SER A 69 11.89 8.70 3.50
N ASP A 70 12.85 8.08 4.19
CA ASP A 70 14.02 8.80 4.69
C ASP A 70 14.77 9.30 3.44
N ASN A 71 14.48 10.53 3.02
CA ASN A 71 15.32 11.23 2.07
C ASN A 71 16.58 11.66 2.84
N PRO A 72 17.79 11.18 2.49
CA PRO A 72 19.00 11.85 2.90
C PRO A 72 19.10 13.25 2.28
#